data_AF-A0A7S2QXB3-F1
#
_entry.id   AF-A0A7S2QXB3-F1
#
_cell.length_a   1.000
_cell.length_b   1.000
_cell.length_c   1.000
_cell.angle_alpha   90.00
_cell.angle_beta   90.00
_cell.angle_gamma   90.00
#
_symmetry.space_group_name_H-M   'P 1'
#
loop_
_entity.id
_entity.type
_entity.pdbx_description
1 polymer ?
#
loop_
_entity_poly.entity_id
_entity_poly.type
_entity_poly.pdbx_seq_one_letter_code
_entity_poly.pdbx_strand_id
1 'polypeptide(L)'
;AERARAAREEALRLQQEAEAAAHAEKLRLEAEAAEAERVRAATAAAEAESARAMAEAAEAERIRKEKQAEQLRAEAHAKRIAAEAEAKRLEQEEEERRRLQAQAEESARQAKIQEDERQQAEVRATHAQAEKRAQKLLKAAKKAYKVAERANAHVKSLQDSMVSAPPAKQRELADEIANAVKDATAAKVDWDAAYALAKEAMKALEQ
;
A
#
# COMPACT_ATOMS: atom_id res chain seq x y z
N ALA A 1 58.77 -118.70 -53.97
CA ALA A 1 59.25 -117.36 -54.36
C ALA A 1 58.10 -116.39 -54.61
N GLU A 2 57.07 -116.75 -55.38
CA GLU A 2 55.94 -115.87 -55.70
C GLU A 2 55.11 -115.41 -54.48
N ARG A 3 54.80 -116.31 -53.53
CA ARG A 3 54.09 -115.94 -52.29
C ARG A 3 54.82 -114.87 -51.46
N ALA A 4 56.16 -114.81 -51.53
CA ALA A 4 56.96 -113.81 -50.81
C ALA A 4 57.03 -112.46 -51.54
N ARG A 5 56.85 -112.42 -52.86
CA ARG A 5 56.69 -111.18 -53.64
C ARG A 5 55.29 -110.60 -53.47
N ALA A 6 54.25 -111.43 -53.58
CA ALA A 6 52.88 -111.03 -53.34
C ALA A 6 52.68 -110.44 -51.93
N ALA A 7 53.25 -111.06 -50.89
CA ALA A 7 53.21 -110.54 -49.52
C ALA A 7 53.93 -109.19 -49.34
N ARG A 8 54.99 -108.91 -50.12
CA ARG A 8 55.71 -107.62 -50.07
C ARG A 8 54.96 -106.51 -50.81
N GLU A 9 54.33 -106.83 -51.93
CA GLU A 9 53.47 -105.89 -52.67
C GLU A 9 52.20 -105.55 -51.88
N GLU A 10 51.61 -106.54 -51.20
CA GLU A 10 50.49 -106.33 -50.29
C GLU A 10 50.90 -105.49 -49.07
N ALA A 11 52.07 -105.76 -48.47
CA ALA A 11 52.60 -104.93 -47.38
C ALA A 11 52.90 -103.48 -47.82
N LEU A 12 53.41 -103.28 -49.04
CA LEU A 12 53.65 -101.94 -49.59
C LEU A 12 52.33 -101.20 -49.86
N ARG A 13 51.30 -101.90 -50.38
CA ARG A 13 49.96 -101.31 -50.55
C ARG A 13 49.33 -100.91 -49.23
N LEU A 14 49.41 -101.78 -48.22
CA LEU A 14 48.92 -101.46 -46.87
C LEU A 14 49.69 -100.28 -46.25
N GLN A 15 51.00 -100.18 -46.48
CA GLN A 15 51.79 -99.02 -46.05
C GLN A 15 51.34 -97.73 -46.76
N GLN A 16 51.17 -97.76 -48.08
CA GLN A 16 50.70 -96.59 -48.84
C GLN A 16 49.28 -96.18 -48.46
N GLU A 17 48.40 -97.15 -48.17
CA GLU A 17 47.04 -96.89 -47.69
C GLU A 17 47.04 -96.32 -46.27
N ALA A 18 47.91 -96.80 -45.39
CA ALA A 18 48.11 -96.25 -44.05
C ALA A 18 48.67 -94.81 -44.09
N GLU A 19 49.63 -94.53 -44.97
CA GLU A 19 50.18 -93.18 -45.17
C GLU A 19 49.13 -92.22 -45.76
N ALA A 20 48.32 -92.68 -46.73
CA ALA A 20 47.22 -91.90 -47.29
C ALA A 20 46.12 -91.62 -46.26
N ALA A 21 45.76 -92.61 -45.43
CA ALA A 21 44.81 -92.45 -44.33
C ALA A 21 45.32 -91.46 -43.28
N ALA A 22 46.60 -91.55 -42.89
CA ALA A 22 47.23 -90.62 -41.95
C ALA A 22 47.28 -89.18 -42.50
N HIS A 23 47.55 -89.01 -43.80
CA HIS A 23 47.50 -87.70 -44.45
C HIS A 23 46.07 -87.13 -44.51
N ALA A 24 45.07 -87.97 -44.81
CA ALA A 24 43.67 -87.57 -44.80
C ALA A 24 43.18 -87.17 -43.39
N GLU A 25 43.61 -87.90 -42.35
CA GLU A 25 43.33 -87.56 -40.95
C GLU A 25 43.98 -86.23 -40.56
N LYS A 26 45.25 -86.00 -40.94
CA LYS A 26 45.93 -84.73 -40.71
C LYS A 26 45.20 -83.56 -41.38
N LEU A 27 44.79 -83.70 -42.64
CA LEU A 27 44.01 -82.67 -43.34
C LEU A 27 42.66 -82.40 -42.67
N ARG A 28 41.98 -83.43 -42.17
CA ARG A 28 40.72 -83.29 -41.44
C ARG A 28 40.93 -82.50 -40.14
N LEU A 29 41.97 -82.82 -39.37
CA LEU A 29 42.30 -82.10 -38.13
C LEU A 29 42.70 -80.65 -38.40
N GLU A 30 43.45 -80.37 -39.46
CA GLU A 30 43.78 -79.00 -39.88
C GLU A 30 42.52 -78.22 -40.29
N ALA A 31 41.59 -78.86 -41.02
CA ALA A 31 40.31 -78.24 -41.39
C ALA A 31 39.42 -77.96 -40.16
N GLU A 32 39.35 -78.91 -39.22
CA GLU A 32 38.60 -78.76 -37.96
C GLU A 32 39.21 -77.65 -37.08
N ALA A 33 40.54 -77.56 -37.00
CA ALA A 33 41.22 -76.47 -36.28
C ALA A 33 40.95 -75.10 -36.93
N ALA A 34 40.97 -75.02 -38.26
CA ALA A 34 40.65 -73.80 -38.99
C ALA A 34 39.17 -73.38 -38.82
N GLU A 35 38.24 -74.34 -38.76
CA GLU A 35 36.83 -74.07 -38.45
C GLU A 35 36.66 -73.58 -37.01
N ALA A 36 37.32 -74.21 -36.04
CA ALA A 36 37.30 -73.77 -34.65
C ALA A 36 37.84 -72.34 -34.47
N GLU A 37 38.90 -71.97 -35.20
CA GLU A 37 39.44 -70.61 -35.21
C GLU A 37 38.44 -69.61 -35.82
N ARG A 38 37.79 -69.95 -36.94
CA ARG A 38 36.73 -69.12 -37.55
C ARG A 38 35.56 -68.90 -36.60
N VAL A 39 35.12 -69.95 -35.90
CA VAL A 39 34.04 -69.84 -34.91
C VAL A 39 34.45 -68.91 -33.77
N ARG A 40 35.67 -69.07 -33.21
CA ARG A 40 36.19 -68.18 -32.16
C ARG A 40 36.29 -66.72 -32.62
N ALA A 41 36.75 -66.48 -33.84
CA ALA A 41 36.83 -65.14 -34.41
C ALA A 41 35.43 -64.52 -34.58
N ALA A 42 34.45 -65.31 -35.03
CA ALA A 42 33.06 -64.87 -35.19
C ALA A 42 32.42 -64.52 -33.84
N THR A 43 32.61 -65.34 -32.79
CA THR A 43 32.12 -65.03 -31.44
C THR A 43 32.80 -63.79 -30.86
N ALA A 44 34.12 -63.66 -30.98
CA ALA A 44 34.83 -62.47 -30.51
C ALA A 44 34.36 -61.19 -31.22
N ALA A 45 34.07 -61.26 -32.52
CA ALA A 45 33.52 -60.14 -33.28
C ALA A 45 32.11 -59.76 -32.80
N ALA A 46 31.23 -60.75 -32.56
CA ALA A 46 29.89 -60.53 -32.04
C ALA A 46 29.89 -59.93 -30.62
N GLU A 47 30.79 -60.40 -29.75
CA GLU A 47 30.98 -59.83 -28.41
C GLU A 47 31.48 -58.39 -28.47
N ALA A 48 32.43 -58.09 -29.36
CA ALA A 48 32.93 -56.74 -29.56
C ALA A 48 31.86 -55.78 -30.09
N GLU A 49 30.99 -56.24 -31.00
CA GLU A 49 29.86 -55.46 -31.50
C GLU A 49 28.82 -55.21 -30.39
N SER A 50 28.49 -56.24 -29.61
CA SER A 50 27.60 -56.11 -28.45
C SER A 50 28.14 -55.10 -27.42
N ALA A 51 29.45 -55.16 -27.11
CA ALA A 51 30.08 -54.22 -26.20
C ALA A 51 30.04 -52.77 -26.73
N ARG A 52 30.24 -52.56 -28.05
CA ARG A 52 30.10 -51.24 -28.67
C ARG A 52 28.67 -50.71 -28.59
N ALA A 53 27.67 -51.56 -28.89
CA ALA A 53 26.27 -51.17 -28.81
C ALA A 53 25.85 -50.79 -27.38
N MET A 54 26.33 -51.52 -26.37
CA MET A 54 26.08 -51.16 -24.96
C MET A 54 26.74 -49.83 -24.57
N ALA A 55 27.97 -49.58 -25.04
CA ALA A 55 28.67 -48.33 -24.78
C ALA A 55 27.96 -47.13 -25.42
N GLU A 56 27.51 -47.27 -26.68
CA GLU A 56 26.77 -46.23 -27.40
C GLU A 56 25.42 -45.93 -26.73
N ALA A 57 24.69 -46.97 -26.29
CA ALA A 57 23.44 -46.80 -25.56
C ALA A 57 23.64 -46.07 -24.22
N ALA A 58 24.71 -46.39 -23.48
CA ALA A 58 25.06 -45.71 -22.23
C ALA A 58 25.44 -44.24 -22.46
N GLU A 59 26.17 -43.93 -23.52
CA GLU A 59 26.50 -42.55 -23.90
C GLU A 59 25.25 -41.75 -24.28
N ALA A 60 24.37 -42.32 -25.10
CA ALA A 60 23.10 -41.71 -25.46
C ALA A 60 22.23 -41.41 -24.22
N GLU A 61 22.19 -42.32 -23.25
CA GLU A 61 21.48 -42.10 -21.99
C GLU A 61 22.10 -40.97 -21.16
N ARG A 62 23.44 -40.90 -21.09
CA ARG A 62 24.15 -39.80 -20.41
C ARG A 62 23.83 -38.45 -21.04
N ILE A 63 23.90 -38.35 -22.37
CA ILE A 63 23.59 -37.12 -23.11
C ILE A 63 22.12 -36.70 -22.85
N ARG A 64 21.19 -37.66 -22.86
CA ARG A 64 19.77 -37.38 -22.56
C ARG A 64 19.59 -36.83 -21.15
N LYS A 65 20.22 -37.44 -20.15
CA LYS A 65 20.18 -37.00 -18.74
C LYS A 65 20.77 -35.60 -18.58
N GLU A 66 21.89 -35.32 -19.24
CA GLU A 66 22.53 -34.00 -19.20
C GLU A 66 21.64 -32.90 -19.80
N LYS A 67 21.07 -33.14 -20.98
CA LYS A 67 20.09 -32.21 -21.60
C LYS A 67 18.88 -31.97 -20.69
N GLN A 68 18.37 -33.01 -20.05
CA GLN A 68 17.24 -32.86 -19.12
C GLN A 68 17.65 -32.03 -17.89
N ALA A 69 18.84 -32.26 -17.34
CA ALA A 69 19.35 -31.46 -16.22
C ALA A 69 19.56 -29.98 -16.61
N GLU A 70 20.07 -29.72 -17.81
CA GLU A 70 20.22 -28.37 -18.35
C GLU A 70 18.87 -27.67 -18.51
N GLN A 71 17.87 -28.34 -19.08
CA GLN A 71 16.51 -27.81 -19.21
C GLN A 71 15.90 -27.46 -17.85
N LEU A 72 16.03 -28.35 -16.86
CA LEU A 72 15.52 -28.10 -15.51
C LEU A 72 16.23 -26.90 -14.84
N ARG A 73 17.54 -26.74 -15.04
CA ARG A 73 18.29 -25.58 -14.54
C ARG A 73 17.84 -24.29 -15.22
N ALA A 74 17.65 -24.31 -16.53
CA ALA A 74 17.17 -23.16 -17.29
C ALA A 74 15.76 -22.74 -16.85
N GLU A 75 14.85 -23.70 -16.66
CA GLU A 75 13.49 -23.44 -16.17
C GLU A 75 13.51 -22.88 -14.74
N ALA A 76 14.31 -23.45 -13.83
CA ALA A 76 14.44 -22.97 -12.47
C ALA A 76 15.00 -21.53 -12.43
N HIS A 77 15.97 -21.22 -13.29
CA HIS A 77 16.53 -19.88 -13.42
C HIS A 77 15.48 -18.89 -13.95
N ALA A 78 14.72 -19.27 -15.00
CA ALA A 78 13.64 -18.44 -15.54
C ALA A 78 12.55 -18.17 -14.49
N LYS A 79 12.16 -19.19 -13.70
CA LYS A 79 11.19 -19.03 -12.60
C LYS A 79 11.70 -18.07 -11.52
N ARG A 80 12.97 -18.13 -11.14
CA ARG A 80 13.55 -17.18 -10.18
C ARG A 80 13.52 -15.75 -10.70
N ILE A 81 13.89 -15.53 -11.96
CA ILE A 81 13.84 -14.20 -12.58
C ILE A 81 12.40 -13.67 -12.60
N ALA A 82 11.44 -14.50 -13.01
CA ALA A 82 10.03 -14.11 -13.04
C ALA A 82 9.51 -13.76 -11.64
N ALA A 83 9.81 -14.58 -10.63
CA ALA A 83 9.41 -14.33 -9.24
C ALA A 83 10.05 -13.06 -8.67
N GLU A 84 11.33 -12.80 -8.96
CA GLU A 84 12.00 -11.57 -8.54
C GLU A 84 11.39 -10.33 -9.22
N ALA A 85 11.07 -10.42 -10.51
CA ALA A 85 10.42 -9.34 -11.23
C ALA A 85 9.00 -9.06 -10.68
N GLU A 86 8.24 -10.10 -10.36
CA GLU A 86 6.92 -9.97 -9.73
C GLU A 86 7.03 -9.36 -8.32
N ALA A 87 7.97 -9.81 -7.51
CA ALA A 87 8.22 -9.25 -6.18
C ALA A 87 8.55 -7.75 -6.25
N LYS A 88 9.40 -7.32 -7.19
CA LYS A 88 9.71 -5.90 -7.40
C LYS A 88 8.49 -5.08 -7.83
N ARG A 89 7.60 -5.64 -8.65
CA ARG A 89 6.35 -4.96 -9.05
C ARG A 89 5.41 -4.78 -7.87
N LEU A 90 5.26 -5.81 -7.03
CA LEU A 90 4.43 -5.75 -5.83
C LEU A 90 4.99 -4.73 -4.83
N GLU A 91 6.31 -4.70 -4.62
CA GLU A 91 6.96 -3.70 -3.76
C GLU A 91 6.73 -2.27 -4.28
N GLN A 92 6.84 -2.05 -5.59
CA GLN A 92 6.54 -0.76 -6.21
C GLN A 92 5.06 -0.36 -6.04
N GLU A 93 4.13 -1.29 -6.23
CA GLU A 93 2.69 -1.03 -6.03
C GLU A 93 2.39 -0.69 -4.57
N GLU A 94 2.98 -1.42 -3.61
CA GLU A 94 2.84 -1.11 -2.19
C GLU A 94 3.42 0.25 -1.83
N GLU A 95 4.58 0.61 -2.38
CA GLU A 95 5.18 1.92 -2.17
C GLU A 95 4.31 3.04 -2.75
N GLU A 96 3.75 2.85 -3.95
CA GLU A 96 2.81 3.80 -4.56
C GLU A 96 1.54 3.95 -3.71
N ARG A 97 0.96 2.84 -3.24
CA ARG A 97 -0.18 2.87 -2.31
C ARG A 97 0.14 3.63 -1.03
N ARG A 98 1.33 3.43 -0.45
CA ARG A 98 1.78 4.18 0.74
C ARG A 98 1.93 5.67 0.46
N ARG A 99 2.46 6.05 -0.70
CA ARG A 99 2.58 7.46 -1.12
C ARG A 99 1.20 8.10 -1.29
N LEU A 100 0.28 7.43 -1.97
CA LEU A 100 -1.10 7.90 -2.14
C LEU A 100 -1.82 8.02 -0.79
N GLN A 101 -1.65 7.06 0.12
CA GLN A 101 -2.22 7.14 1.46
C GLN A 101 -1.62 8.31 2.26
N ALA A 102 -0.30 8.50 2.23
CA ALA A 102 0.34 9.62 2.91
C ALA A 102 -0.14 10.98 2.37
N GLN A 103 -0.29 11.11 1.05
CA GLN A 103 -0.84 12.31 0.41
C GLN A 103 -2.30 12.54 0.81
N ALA A 104 -3.11 11.48 0.86
CA ALA A 104 -4.50 11.56 1.31
C ALA A 104 -4.58 12.01 2.78
N GLU A 105 -3.77 11.44 3.66
CA GLU A 105 -3.69 11.82 5.08
C GLU A 105 -3.22 13.27 5.26
N GLU A 106 -2.22 13.72 4.50
CA GLU A 106 -1.77 15.12 4.54
C GLU A 106 -2.88 16.07 4.06
N SER A 107 -3.55 15.74 2.96
CA SER A 107 -4.68 16.54 2.47
C SER A 107 -5.83 16.62 3.47
N ALA A 108 -6.12 15.52 4.19
CA ALA A 108 -7.13 15.48 5.23
C ALA A 108 -6.73 16.33 6.45
N ARG A 109 -5.46 16.32 6.85
CA ARG A 109 -4.93 17.22 7.89
C ARG A 109 -5.05 18.68 7.49
N GLN A 110 -4.69 19.02 6.25
CA GLN A 110 -4.81 20.39 5.74
C GLN A 110 -6.28 20.84 5.68
N ALA A 111 -7.19 19.97 5.21
CA ALA A 111 -8.62 20.26 5.19
C ALA A 111 -9.16 20.54 6.60
N LYS A 112 -8.75 19.75 7.59
CA LYS A 112 -9.12 19.97 8.99
C LYS A 112 -8.61 21.30 9.54
N ILE A 113 -7.34 21.64 9.26
CA ILE A 113 -6.78 22.94 9.66
C ILE A 113 -7.58 24.09 9.03
N GLN A 114 -7.90 24.01 7.73
CA GLN A 114 -8.70 25.03 7.06
C GLN A 114 -10.12 25.13 7.64
N GLU A 115 -10.71 24.00 8.03
CA GLU A 115 -12.02 23.99 8.68
C GLU A 115 -11.97 24.66 10.06
N ASP A 116 -10.99 24.30 10.89
CA ASP A 116 -10.77 24.92 12.20
C ASP A 116 -10.52 26.43 12.08
N GLU A 117 -9.73 26.86 11.08
CA GLU A 117 -9.51 28.27 10.78
C GLU A 117 -10.78 29.00 10.35
N ARG A 118 -11.63 28.36 9.54
CA ARG A 118 -12.94 28.92 9.14
C ARG A 118 -13.87 29.07 10.33
N GLN A 119 -13.96 28.05 11.19
CA GLN A 119 -14.78 28.09 12.40
C GLN A 119 -14.27 29.19 13.35
N GLN A 120 -12.96 29.31 13.56
CA GLN A 120 -12.39 30.39 14.36
C GLN A 120 -12.64 31.77 13.74
N ALA A 121 -12.56 31.91 12.42
CA ALA A 121 -12.85 33.16 11.73
C ALA A 121 -14.33 33.54 11.87
N GLU A 122 -15.25 32.57 11.80
CA GLU A 122 -16.68 32.78 12.03
C GLU A 122 -16.95 33.23 13.47
N VAL A 123 -16.40 32.54 14.47
CA VAL A 123 -16.51 32.94 15.88
C VAL A 123 -15.95 34.34 16.12
N ARG A 124 -14.80 34.68 15.53
CA ARG A 124 -14.23 36.03 15.62
C ARG A 124 -15.14 37.08 14.97
N ALA A 125 -15.75 36.76 13.83
CA ALA A 125 -16.65 37.66 13.13
C ALA A 125 -17.94 37.91 13.92
N THR A 126 -18.55 36.86 14.48
CA THR A 126 -19.75 36.98 15.33
C THR A 126 -19.45 37.75 16.61
N HIS A 127 -18.33 37.45 17.27
CA HIS A 127 -17.88 38.20 18.45
C HIS A 127 -17.64 39.68 18.11
N ALA A 128 -16.95 39.99 17.02
CA ALA A 128 -16.72 41.38 16.59
C ALA A 128 -18.03 42.13 16.27
N GLN A 129 -19.03 41.44 15.71
CA GLN A 129 -20.35 42.03 15.46
C GLN A 129 -21.11 42.28 16.77
N ALA A 130 -21.09 41.31 17.69
CA ALA A 130 -21.68 41.44 19.02
C ALA A 130 -21.03 42.60 19.80
N GLU A 131 -19.71 42.75 19.72
CA GLU A 131 -18.98 43.80 20.42
C GLU A 131 -19.37 45.18 19.89
N LYS A 132 -19.44 45.35 18.56
CA LYS A 132 -19.93 46.59 17.94
C LYS A 132 -21.36 46.92 18.37
N ARG A 133 -22.23 45.91 18.50
CA ARG A 133 -23.61 46.09 18.98
C ARG A 133 -23.64 46.54 20.44
N ALA A 134 -22.89 45.87 21.32
CA ALA A 134 -22.78 46.23 22.73
C ALA A 134 -22.25 47.66 22.90
N GLN A 135 -21.20 48.05 22.16
CA GLN A 135 -20.66 49.41 22.19
C GLN A 135 -21.68 50.47 21.77
N LYS A 136 -22.48 50.20 20.72
CA LYS A 136 -23.55 51.12 20.28
C LYS A 136 -24.63 51.27 21.36
N LEU A 137 -25.07 50.17 21.97
CA LEU A 137 -26.08 50.18 23.03
C LEU A 137 -25.58 50.86 24.30
N LEU A 138 -24.32 50.64 24.70
CA LEU A 138 -23.71 51.37 25.81
C LEU A 138 -23.63 52.88 25.55
N LYS A 139 -23.32 53.30 24.32
CA LYS A 139 -23.36 54.73 23.94
C LYS A 139 -24.78 55.29 24.03
N ALA A 140 -25.79 54.53 23.61
CA ALA A 140 -27.20 54.92 23.73
C ALA A 140 -27.64 55.05 25.20
N ALA A 141 -27.33 54.04 26.02
CA ALA A 141 -27.61 54.05 27.46
C ALA A 141 -26.95 55.24 28.17
N LYS A 142 -25.68 55.56 27.83
CA LYS A 142 -24.98 56.75 28.37
C LYS A 142 -25.67 58.06 27.97
N LYS A 143 -26.23 58.15 26.76
CA LYS A 143 -26.99 59.33 26.33
C LYS A 143 -28.32 59.42 27.08
N ALA A 144 -29.07 58.32 27.18
CA ALA A 144 -30.33 58.26 27.92
C ALA A 144 -30.14 58.61 29.40
N TYR A 145 -29.08 58.11 30.04
CA TYR A 145 -28.71 58.46 31.40
C TYR A 145 -28.55 59.98 31.59
N LYS A 146 -27.81 60.65 30.69
CA LYS A 146 -27.63 62.11 30.74
C LYS A 146 -28.93 62.88 30.58
N VAL A 147 -29.87 62.37 29.78
CA VAL A 147 -31.21 62.96 29.63
C VAL A 147 -32.01 62.81 30.91
N ALA A 148 -32.03 61.60 31.49
CA ALA A 148 -32.69 61.33 32.77
C ALA A 148 -32.10 62.16 33.92
N GLU A 149 -30.78 62.31 33.97
CA GLU A 149 -30.08 63.16 34.94
C GLU A 149 -30.49 64.64 34.81
N ARG A 150 -30.52 65.18 33.59
CA ARG A 150 -30.96 66.56 33.34
C ARG A 150 -32.43 66.77 33.70
N ALA A 151 -33.30 65.82 33.36
CA ALA A 151 -34.72 65.90 33.69
C ALA A 151 -34.94 65.88 35.22
N ASN A 152 -34.22 65.01 35.95
CA ASN A 152 -34.24 65.00 37.42
C ASN A 152 -33.69 66.30 38.03
N ALA A 153 -32.61 66.85 37.46
CA ALA A 153 -32.07 68.13 37.89
C ALA A 153 -33.07 69.29 37.68
N HIS A 154 -33.84 69.25 36.57
CA HIS A 154 -34.88 70.23 36.30
C HIS A 154 -36.04 70.14 37.29
N VAL A 155 -36.53 68.93 37.59
CA VAL A 155 -37.52 68.69 38.66
C VAL A 155 -37.04 69.28 39.98
N LYS A 156 -35.80 69.00 40.37
CA LYS A 156 -35.24 69.53 41.62
C LYS A 156 -35.14 71.06 41.62
N SER A 157 -34.67 71.66 40.52
CA SER A 157 -34.60 73.12 40.37
C SER A 157 -35.98 73.79 40.48
N LEU A 158 -37.03 73.17 39.92
CA LEU A 158 -38.39 73.68 40.03
C LEU A 158 -38.95 73.51 41.46
N GLN A 159 -38.65 72.38 42.12
CA GLN A 159 -39.00 72.17 43.53
C GLN A 159 -38.34 73.22 44.44
N ASP A 160 -37.04 73.48 44.26
CA ASP A 160 -36.31 74.51 45.02
C ASP A 160 -36.89 75.93 44.75
N SER A 161 -37.32 76.19 43.51
CA SER A 161 -37.97 77.46 43.14
C SER A 161 -39.38 77.59 43.74
N MET A 162 -40.13 76.49 43.86
CA MET A 162 -41.47 76.47 44.47
C MET A 162 -41.43 76.80 45.96
N VAL A 163 -40.39 76.36 46.68
CA VAL A 163 -40.20 76.64 48.12
C VAL A 163 -40.05 78.14 48.40
N SER A 164 -39.52 78.90 47.44
CA SER A 164 -39.29 80.35 47.57
C SER A 164 -40.34 81.22 46.86
N ALA A 165 -41.31 80.61 46.17
CA ALA A 165 -42.30 81.32 45.35
C ALA A 165 -43.50 81.84 46.17
N PRO A 166 -44.09 83.00 45.81
CA PRO A 166 -45.33 83.48 46.40
C PRO A 166 -46.51 82.51 46.16
N PRO A 167 -47.50 82.43 47.07
CA PRO A 167 -48.64 81.50 46.94
C PRO A 167 -49.39 81.56 45.61
N ALA A 168 -49.47 82.75 44.99
CA ALA A 168 -50.10 82.95 43.69
C ALA A 168 -49.38 82.22 42.53
N LYS A 169 -48.05 82.02 42.63
CA LYS A 169 -47.23 81.32 41.62
C LYS A 169 -46.97 79.85 41.95
N GLN A 170 -47.24 79.43 43.19
CA GLN A 170 -47.03 78.04 43.61
C GLN A 170 -47.91 77.05 42.84
N ARG A 171 -49.12 77.46 42.44
CA ARG A 171 -50.02 76.61 41.65
C ARG A 171 -49.49 76.36 40.22
N GLU A 172 -48.99 77.40 39.56
CA GLU A 172 -48.37 77.30 38.23
C GLU A 172 -47.09 76.44 38.29
N LEU A 173 -46.23 76.66 39.30
CA LEU A 173 -45.03 75.85 39.52
C LEU A 173 -45.35 74.40 39.85
N ALA A 174 -46.47 74.11 40.53
CA ALA A 174 -46.89 72.73 40.80
C ALA A 174 -47.28 71.99 39.51
N ASP A 175 -47.93 72.65 38.56
CA ASP A 175 -48.26 72.09 37.25
C ASP A 175 -47.00 71.88 36.40
N GLU A 176 -46.04 72.82 36.43
CA GLU A 176 -44.73 72.68 35.79
C GLU A 176 -43.90 71.53 36.38
N ILE A 177 -43.87 71.40 37.71
CA ILE A 177 -43.22 70.27 38.40
C ILE A 177 -43.88 68.95 38.00
N ALA A 178 -45.21 68.90 37.95
CA ALA A 178 -45.91 67.67 37.57
C ALA A 178 -45.58 67.23 36.13
N ASN A 179 -45.42 68.17 35.20
CA ASN A 179 -44.97 67.87 33.84
C ASN A 179 -43.48 67.48 33.79
N ALA A 180 -42.61 68.20 34.50
CA ALA A 180 -41.19 67.84 34.59
C ALA A 180 -40.97 66.45 35.23
N VAL A 181 -41.80 66.05 36.19
CA VAL A 181 -41.77 64.71 36.80
C VAL A 181 -42.20 63.64 35.78
N LYS A 182 -43.21 63.90 34.94
CA LYS A 182 -43.57 62.98 33.84
C LYS A 182 -42.42 62.83 32.85
N ASP A 183 -41.76 63.91 32.46
CA ASP A 183 -40.62 63.89 31.54
C ASP A 183 -39.43 63.14 32.15
N ALA A 184 -39.14 63.36 33.44
CA ALA A 184 -38.11 62.63 34.17
C ALA A 184 -38.43 61.12 34.29
N THR A 185 -39.70 60.77 34.49
CA THR A 185 -40.15 59.37 34.55
C THR A 185 -40.01 58.70 33.18
N ALA A 186 -40.41 59.37 32.10
CA ALA A 186 -40.23 58.86 30.73
C ALA A 186 -38.75 58.67 30.39
N ALA A 187 -37.91 59.67 30.69
CA ALA A 187 -36.46 59.59 30.46
C ALA A 187 -35.79 58.46 31.27
N LYS A 188 -36.29 58.18 32.48
CA LYS A 188 -35.83 57.03 33.28
C LYS A 188 -36.20 55.70 32.62
N VAL A 189 -37.43 55.55 32.14
CA VAL A 189 -37.87 54.33 31.43
C VAL A 189 -37.01 54.10 30.18
N ASP A 190 -36.72 55.15 29.42
CA ASP A 190 -35.84 55.07 28.24
C ASP A 190 -34.41 54.66 28.61
N TRP A 191 -33.89 55.17 29.72
CA TRP A 191 -32.57 54.77 30.24
C TRP A 191 -32.56 53.31 30.70
N ASP A 192 -33.55 52.88 31.49
CA ASP A 192 -33.68 51.51 31.98
C ASP A 192 -33.77 50.52 30.80
N ALA A 193 -34.55 50.85 29.77
CA ALA A 193 -34.67 50.05 28.55
C ALA A 193 -33.33 49.97 27.77
N ALA A 194 -32.66 51.11 27.56
CA ALA A 194 -31.37 51.14 26.88
C ALA A 194 -30.27 50.39 27.65
N TYR A 195 -30.30 50.46 28.98
CA TYR A 195 -29.37 49.75 29.85
C TYR A 195 -29.62 48.23 29.85
N ALA A 196 -30.88 47.79 29.90
CA ALA A 196 -31.23 46.38 29.79
C ALA A 196 -30.73 45.77 28.48
N LEU A 197 -30.96 46.45 27.35
CA LEU A 197 -30.47 46.01 26.04
C LEU A 197 -28.93 45.97 25.98
N ALA A 198 -28.25 46.95 26.57
CA ALA A 198 -26.79 46.95 26.63
C ALA A 198 -26.27 45.79 27.48
N LYS A 199 -26.93 45.48 28.60
CA LYS A 199 -26.59 44.37 29.49
C LYS A 199 -26.77 43.01 28.80
N GLU A 200 -27.86 42.81 28.08
CA GLU A 200 -28.08 41.59 27.28
C GLU A 200 -27.03 41.43 26.18
N ALA A 201 -26.68 42.51 25.49
CA ALA A 201 -25.66 42.48 24.45
C ALA A 201 -24.25 42.19 25.01
N MET A 202 -23.93 42.61 26.23
CA MET A 202 -22.69 42.24 26.90
C MET A 202 -22.69 40.79 27.36
N LYS A 203 -23.81 40.27 27.86
CA LYS A 203 -23.94 38.84 28.21
C LYS A 203 -23.75 37.94 26.99
N ALA A 204 -24.16 38.38 25.82
CA ALA A 204 -23.93 37.67 24.55
C ALA A 204 -22.44 37.64 24.12
N LEU A 205 -21.55 38.41 24.76
CA LEU A 205 -20.09 38.32 24.55
C LEU A 205 -19.41 37.31 25.48
N GLU A 206 -20.11 36.87 26.54
CA GLU A 206 -19.60 35.92 27.52
C GLU A 206 -19.89 34.45 27.14
N GLN A 207 -20.58 34.23 26.03
CA GLN A 207 -20.99 32.92 25.49
C GLN A 207 -20.17 32.56 24.25
#